data_AF-A0AAD6YHC0-F1
#
_entry.id   AF-A0AAD6YHC0-F1
#
_cell.length_a   1.000
_cell.length_b   1.000
_cell.length_c   1.000
_cell.angle_alpha   90.00
_cell.angle_beta   90.00
_cell.angle_gamma   90.00
#
_symmetry.space_group_name_H-M   'P 1'
#
loop_
_entity.id
_entity.type
_entity.pdbx_description
1 polymer ?
#
loop_
_entity_poly.entity_id
_entity_poly.type
_entity_poly.pdbx_seq_one_letter_code
_entity_poly.pdbx_strand_id
1 'polypeptide(L)'
;MAPGDCAPPVPNTDVSGIGVRVSFYLQYTLAALSCTVSQEIRDIEDALSTLAVTNMAYCVTTLVLGFKSSPELTLYDGLVVMYLTLFILGFCFAITVQYTHAHGFNRYLYLLACTQCYLVLGTFLAICITMPSFGSDAACNSERRVSILFAPVSTHAFRIAGIPISSVLLIFETVLISFAYNNFLRSFFFGKGESKKHSEYIPKLRKVQFASNTIVYGLCVAHVETLRLYNKPDPSDSYWGFGQILPVFLIAHPAMRTLSLLRQHVAPRMCP
;
A
#
# COMPACT_ATOMS: atom_id res chain seq x y z
N MET A 1 9.95 -9.40 35.52
CA MET A 1 10.80 -9.29 34.32
C MET A 1 12.17 -8.85 34.80
N ALA A 2 13.23 -9.51 34.33
CA ALA A 2 14.57 -9.03 34.60
C ALA A 2 14.74 -7.64 33.95
N PRO A 3 15.61 -6.76 34.49
CA PRO A 3 15.97 -5.53 33.79
C PRO A 3 16.60 -5.90 32.43
N GLY A 4 15.84 -5.74 31.34
CA GLY A 4 16.24 -6.12 29.99
C GLY A 4 15.29 -7.05 29.23
N ASP A 5 14.17 -7.49 29.81
CA ASP A 5 13.14 -8.23 29.06
C ASP A 5 12.03 -7.28 28.61
N CYS A 6 11.99 -6.95 27.31
CA CYS A 6 10.89 -6.18 26.75
C CYS A 6 9.59 -7.00 26.67
N ALA A 7 8.48 -6.37 27.07
CA ALA A 7 7.16 -6.96 26.92
C ALA A 7 6.76 -7.09 25.43
N PRO A 8 5.84 -8.02 25.10
CA PRO A 8 5.10 -7.99 23.83
C PRO A 8 4.62 -6.58 23.49
N PRO A 9 4.70 -6.14 22.21
CA PRO A 9 4.14 -4.85 21.84
C PRO A 9 2.62 -4.93 22.03
N VAL A 10 2.04 -3.91 22.67
CA VAL A 10 0.59 -3.75 22.78
C VAL A 10 0.12 -2.96 21.56
N PRO A 11 -0.46 -3.60 20.54
CA PRO A 11 -0.79 -2.91 19.31
C PRO A 11 -1.99 -1.99 19.50
N ASN A 12 -1.99 -0.89 18.75
CA ASN A 12 -3.19 -0.11 18.57
C ASN A 12 -4.12 -0.83 17.58
N THR A 13 -5.17 -1.47 18.11
CA THR A 13 -6.07 -2.29 17.30
C THR A 13 -6.70 -1.51 16.15
N ASP A 14 -6.93 -0.21 16.28
CA ASP A 14 -7.56 0.59 15.23
C ASP A 14 -6.59 0.96 14.08
N VAL A 15 -5.28 0.72 14.24
CA VAL A 15 -4.25 1.04 13.25
C VAL A 15 -3.55 -0.20 12.68
N SER A 16 -3.23 -1.18 13.52
CA SER A 16 -2.47 -2.36 13.09
C SER A 16 -3.19 -3.68 13.29
N GLY A 17 -4.36 -3.67 13.96
CA GLY A 17 -5.05 -4.88 14.36
C GLY A 17 -5.68 -5.66 13.20
N ILE A 18 -6.23 -6.84 13.52
CA ILE A 18 -6.67 -7.82 12.51
C ILE A 18 -7.66 -7.26 11.49
N GLY A 19 -8.66 -6.47 11.90
CA GLY A 19 -9.65 -5.94 10.97
C GLY A 19 -9.08 -4.93 9.98
N VAL A 20 -8.06 -4.16 10.39
CA VAL A 20 -7.30 -3.28 9.47
C VAL A 20 -6.56 -4.11 8.44
N ARG A 21 -5.79 -5.11 8.88
CA ARG A 21 -5.00 -5.98 7.97
C ARG A 21 -5.90 -6.67 6.96
N VAL A 22 -6.99 -7.30 7.44
CA VAL A 22 -7.98 -7.96 6.58
C VAL A 22 -8.59 -6.98 5.58
N SER A 23 -8.94 -5.77 6.01
CA SER A 23 -9.48 -4.74 5.13
C SER A 23 -8.50 -4.40 4.01
N PHE A 24 -7.22 -4.19 4.33
CA PHE A 24 -6.18 -3.94 3.34
C PHE A 24 -6.01 -5.10 2.36
N TYR A 25 -6.01 -6.34 2.86
CA TYR A 25 -5.89 -7.52 2.01
C TYR A 25 -7.06 -7.66 1.04
N LEU A 26 -8.28 -7.42 1.52
CA LEU A 26 -9.49 -7.43 0.70
C LEU A 26 -9.49 -6.28 -0.30
N GLN A 27 -9.14 -5.04 0.11
CA GLN A 27 -9.04 -3.90 -0.80
C GLN A 27 -8.06 -4.16 -1.93
N TYR A 28 -6.87 -4.68 -1.62
CA TYR A 28 -5.87 -5.05 -2.62
C TYR A 28 -6.43 -6.07 -3.60
N THR A 29 -7.03 -7.14 -3.07
CA THR A 29 -7.57 -8.24 -3.88
C THR A 29 -8.69 -7.74 -4.81
N LEU A 30 -9.62 -6.95 -4.29
CA LEU A 30 -10.72 -6.37 -5.05
C LEU A 30 -10.21 -5.43 -6.15
N ALA A 31 -9.22 -4.59 -5.83
CA ALA A 31 -8.62 -3.71 -6.82
C ALA A 31 -7.89 -4.49 -7.92
N ALA A 32 -7.10 -5.52 -7.56
CA ALA A 32 -6.42 -6.37 -8.53
C ALA A 32 -7.41 -7.12 -9.44
N LEU A 33 -8.52 -7.62 -8.89
CA LEU A 33 -9.59 -8.25 -9.65
C LEU A 33 -10.27 -7.24 -10.58
N SER A 34 -10.61 -6.04 -10.10
CA SER A 34 -11.20 -4.97 -10.92
C SER A 34 -10.29 -4.59 -12.08
N CYS A 35 -8.98 -4.46 -11.86
CA CYS A 35 -7.99 -4.18 -12.91
C CYS A 35 -7.86 -5.32 -13.94
N THR A 36 -8.16 -6.55 -13.54
CA THR A 36 -8.04 -7.73 -14.41
C THR A 36 -9.31 -7.97 -15.23
N VAL A 37 -10.47 -7.74 -14.62
CA VAL A 37 -11.76 -8.03 -15.23
C VAL A 37 -12.28 -6.85 -16.03
N SER A 38 -12.13 -5.63 -15.51
CA SER A 38 -12.70 -4.45 -16.16
C SER A 38 -12.02 -4.16 -17.50
N GLN A 39 -12.84 -3.70 -18.45
CA GLN A 39 -12.42 -3.13 -19.72
C GLN A 39 -12.51 -1.59 -19.68
N GLU A 40 -13.20 -1.04 -18.68
CA GLU A 40 -13.47 0.37 -18.50
C GLU A 40 -12.42 0.97 -17.55
N ILE A 41 -11.72 1.99 -18.03
CA ILE A 41 -10.68 2.66 -17.22
C ILE A 41 -11.24 3.27 -15.96
N ARG A 42 -12.46 3.81 -16.02
CA ARG A 42 -13.12 4.41 -14.86
C ARG A 42 -13.21 3.44 -13.68
N ASP A 43 -13.43 2.15 -13.91
CA ASP A 43 -13.46 1.16 -12.82
C ASP A 43 -12.09 0.98 -12.16
N ILE A 44 -11.03 1.07 -12.97
CA ILE A 44 -9.64 0.98 -12.53
C ILE A 44 -9.28 2.25 -11.75
N GLU A 45 -9.66 3.41 -12.27
CA GLU A 45 -9.44 4.70 -11.62
C GLU A 45 -10.13 4.78 -10.26
N ASP A 46 -11.36 4.29 -10.15
CA ASP A 46 -12.11 4.27 -8.89
C ASP A 46 -11.50 3.31 -7.86
N ALA A 47 -10.98 2.16 -8.30
CA ALA A 47 -10.26 1.22 -7.44
C ALA A 47 -8.92 1.82 -6.95
N LEU A 48 -8.16 2.45 -7.85
CA LEU A 48 -6.90 3.10 -7.51
C LEU A 48 -7.09 4.29 -6.58
N SER A 49 -8.09 5.14 -6.81
CA SER A 49 -8.36 6.30 -5.98
C SER A 49 -8.71 5.89 -4.55
N THR A 50 -9.52 4.84 -4.38
CA THR A 50 -9.89 4.29 -3.08
C THR A 50 -8.66 3.75 -2.32
N LEU A 51 -7.81 2.98 -3.00
CA LEU A 51 -6.55 2.50 -2.42
C LEU A 51 -5.62 3.65 -2.04
N ALA A 52 -5.52 4.66 -2.90
CA ALA A 52 -4.65 5.80 -2.69
C ALA A 52 -5.06 6.63 -1.48
N VAL A 53 -6.34 6.99 -1.39
CA VAL A 53 -6.88 7.72 -0.25
C VAL A 53 -6.71 6.93 1.04
N THR A 54 -6.98 5.63 1.01
CA THR A 54 -6.82 4.76 2.19
C THR A 54 -5.36 4.74 2.65
N ASN A 55 -4.41 4.49 1.74
CA ASN A 55 -2.99 4.51 2.06
C ASN A 55 -2.55 5.84 2.68
N MET A 56 -2.97 6.96 2.08
CA MET A 56 -2.63 8.28 2.60
C MET A 56 -3.21 8.49 4.00
N ALA A 57 -4.46 8.10 4.24
CA ALA A 57 -5.09 8.22 5.55
C ALA A 57 -4.33 7.43 6.62
N TYR A 58 -3.88 6.20 6.30
CA TYR A 58 -3.06 5.42 7.22
C TYR A 58 -1.67 6.02 7.44
N CYS A 59 -1.03 6.58 6.42
CA CYS A 59 0.23 7.31 6.60
C CYS A 59 0.06 8.53 7.51
N VAL A 60 -0.97 9.37 7.28
CA VAL A 60 -1.27 10.52 8.14
C VAL A 60 -1.54 10.06 9.57
N THR A 61 -2.36 9.02 9.76
CA THR A 61 -2.68 8.47 11.08
C THR A 61 -1.41 8.01 11.81
N THR A 62 -0.54 7.28 11.11
CA THR A 62 0.75 6.82 11.67
C THR A 62 1.66 7.97 12.06
N LEU A 63 1.76 9.01 11.23
CA LEU A 63 2.56 10.19 11.54
C LEU A 63 1.98 10.96 12.75
N VAL A 64 0.67 11.17 12.77
CA VAL A 64 0.01 11.93 13.85
C VAL A 64 0.10 11.19 15.19
N LEU A 65 -0.26 9.91 15.22
CA LEU A 65 -0.30 9.14 16.47
C LEU A 65 1.09 8.65 16.91
N GLY A 66 2.01 8.45 15.96
CA GLY A 66 3.39 8.01 16.23
C GLY A 66 4.32 9.13 16.70
N PHE A 67 4.07 10.38 16.31
CA PHE A 67 4.91 11.55 16.67
C PHE A 67 4.26 12.53 17.65
N LYS A 68 3.10 12.20 18.21
CA LYS A 68 2.48 12.97 19.29
C LYS A 68 3.39 12.98 20.54
N SER A 69 3.31 14.03 21.38
CA SER A 69 4.11 14.13 22.62
C SER A 69 3.92 12.95 23.57
N SER A 70 2.75 12.32 23.53
CA SER A 70 2.48 11.01 24.14
C SER A 70 2.06 10.08 23.01
N PRO A 71 3.01 9.36 22.38
CA PRO A 71 2.70 8.52 21.24
C PRO A 71 1.70 7.42 21.62
N GLU A 72 0.78 7.14 20.72
CA GLU A 72 -0.26 6.11 20.90
C GLU A 72 0.01 4.86 20.07
N LEU A 73 1.06 4.90 19.24
CA LEU A 73 1.52 3.80 18.41
C LEU A 73 2.85 3.28 18.93
N THR A 74 3.03 1.97 18.85
CA THR A 74 4.34 1.32 19.00
C THR A 74 5.08 1.31 17.66
N LEU A 75 6.39 1.04 17.67
CA LEU A 75 7.13 0.79 16.43
C LEU A 75 6.54 -0.38 15.62
N TYR A 76 5.99 -1.39 16.30
CA TYR A 76 5.32 -2.50 15.65
C TYR A 76 4.14 -2.03 14.80
N ASP A 77 3.29 -1.14 15.31
CA ASP A 77 2.16 -0.58 14.56
C ASP A 77 2.63 0.17 13.31
N GLY A 78 3.68 1.00 13.46
CA GLY A 78 4.30 1.72 12.36
C GLY A 78 4.85 0.80 11.27
N LEU A 79 5.49 -0.31 11.65
CA LEU A 79 6.02 -1.31 10.71
C LEU A 79 4.91 -2.07 9.97
N VAL A 80 3.79 -2.39 10.64
CA VAL A 80 2.62 -3.01 10.00
C VAL A 80 2.06 -2.08 8.92
N VAL A 81 1.78 -0.81 9.28
CA VAL A 81 1.25 0.17 8.32
C VAL A 81 2.23 0.41 7.17
N MET A 82 3.52 0.50 7.46
CA MET A 82 4.57 0.66 6.45
C MET A 82 4.56 -0.49 5.44
N TYR A 83 4.47 -1.75 5.86
CA TYR A 83 4.37 -2.85 4.91
C TYR A 83 3.10 -2.77 4.07
N LEU A 84 1.93 -2.62 4.70
CA LEU A 84 0.66 -2.54 3.98
C LEU A 84 0.69 -1.45 2.91
N THR A 85 1.15 -0.26 3.27
CA THR A 85 1.17 0.91 2.37
C THR A 85 2.26 0.83 1.30
N LEU A 86 3.47 0.31 1.58
CA LEU A 86 4.54 0.15 0.58
C LEU A 86 4.18 -0.86 -0.52
N PHE A 87 3.51 -1.96 -0.18
CA PHE A 87 3.09 -2.94 -1.18
C PHE A 87 1.97 -2.40 -2.07
N ILE A 88 1.03 -1.62 -1.51
CA ILE A 88 0.00 -0.95 -2.31
C ILE A 88 0.58 0.18 -3.14
N LEU A 89 1.61 0.89 -2.65
CA LEU A 89 2.35 1.86 -3.46
C LEU A 89 2.90 1.22 -4.74
N GLY A 90 3.57 0.07 -4.64
CA GLY A 90 4.09 -0.66 -5.80
C GLY A 90 2.98 -1.06 -6.78
N PHE A 91 1.82 -1.49 -6.28
CA PHE A 91 0.63 -1.78 -7.10
C PHE A 91 0.11 -0.53 -7.82
N CYS A 92 -0.15 0.55 -7.09
CA CYS A 92 -0.67 1.80 -7.64
C CYS A 92 0.27 2.38 -8.70
N PHE A 93 1.58 2.35 -8.45
CA PHE A 93 2.60 2.80 -9.40
C PHE A 93 2.59 1.97 -10.68
N ALA A 94 2.62 0.64 -10.57
CA ALA A 94 2.61 -0.26 -11.73
C ALA A 94 1.37 -0.06 -12.62
N ILE A 95 0.18 0.05 -12.02
CA ILE A 95 -1.06 0.32 -12.78
C ILE A 95 -1.02 1.72 -13.39
N THR A 96 -0.62 2.74 -12.62
CA THR A 96 -0.58 4.13 -13.13
C THR A 96 0.31 4.23 -14.35
N VAL A 97 1.54 3.69 -14.32
CA VAL A 97 2.46 3.73 -15.48
C VAL A 97 1.84 3.09 -16.73
N GLN A 98 1.16 1.95 -16.57
CA GLN A 98 0.54 1.23 -17.69
C GLN A 98 -0.63 2.00 -18.30
N TYR A 99 -1.51 2.54 -17.47
CA TYR A 99 -2.74 3.18 -17.95
C TYR A 99 -2.53 4.64 -18.37
N THR A 100 -1.53 5.33 -17.81
CA THR A 100 -1.16 6.69 -18.26
C THR A 100 -0.69 6.69 -19.71
N HIS A 101 -0.01 5.63 -20.15
CA HIS A 101 0.41 5.47 -21.54
C HIS A 101 -0.74 4.99 -22.45
N ALA A 102 -1.74 4.32 -21.87
CA ALA A 102 -2.79 3.70 -22.66
C ALA A 102 -3.85 4.70 -23.09
N HIS A 103 -4.52 5.38 -22.17
CA HIS A 103 -5.81 6.03 -22.44
C HIS A 103 -6.04 7.17 -21.45
N GLY A 104 -5.93 8.43 -21.89
CA GLY A 104 -6.54 9.63 -21.26
C GLY A 104 -6.69 9.65 -19.72
N PHE A 105 -5.67 9.21 -18.98
CA PHE A 105 -5.77 8.95 -17.54
C PHE A 105 -6.18 10.22 -16.78
N ASN A 106 -7.09 10.07 -15.82
CA ASN A 106 -7.62 11.21 -15.07
C ASN A 106 -6.51 11.94 -14.32
N ARG A 107 -6.38 13.25 -14.58
CA ARG A 107 -5.37 14.13 -13.98
C ARG A 107 -5.43 14.12 -12.46
N TYR A 108 -6.64 14.11 -11.90
CA TYR A 108 -6.81 14.08 -10.44
C TYR A 108 -6.24 12.80 -9.85
N LEU A 109 -6.42 11.66 -10.52
CA LEU A 109 -5.89 10.40 -10.06
C LEU A 109 -4.36 10.34 -10.20
N TYR A 110 -3.79 10.91 -11.26
CA TYR A 110 -2.35 11.03 -11.39
C TYR A 110 -1.73 11.85 -10.25
N LEU A 111 -2.32 13.01 -9.94
CA LEU A 111 -1.89 13.84 -8.82
C LEU A 111 -2.05 13.11 -7.48
N LEU A 112 -3.18 12.42 -7.30
CA LEU A 112 -3.46 11.62 -6.11
C LEU A 112 -2.42 10.51 -5.91
N ALA A 113 -2.07 9.79 -6.98
CA ALA A 113 -1.03 8.76 -6.97
C ALA A 113 0.34 9.37 -6.62
N CYS A 114 0.70 10.52 -7.21
CA CYS A 114 1.95 11.23 -6.89
C CYS A 114 1.99 11.63 -5.40
N THR A 115 0.93 12.24 -4.88
CA THR A 115 0.84 12.64 -3.47
C THR A 115 0.94 11.43 -2.54
N GLN A 116 0.25 10.33 -2.87
CA GLN A 116 0.36 9.08 -2.13
C GLN A 116 1.81 8.55 -2.13
N CYS A 117 2.51 8.56 -3.27
CA CYS A 117 3.90 8.11 -3.35
C CYS A 117 4.79 8.86 -2.36
N TYR A 118 4.73 10.19 -2.39
CA TYR A 118 5.52 11.03 -1.47
C TYR A 118 5.15 10.80 -0.01
N LEU A 119 3.86 10.67 0.29
CA LEU A 119 3.42 10.48 1.66
C LEU A 119 3.82 9.10 2.21
N VAL A 120 3.70 8.03 1.43
CA VAL A 120 4.11 6.68 1.84
C VAL A 120 5.63 6.61 2.01
N LEU A 121 6.40 7.05 1.03
CA LEU A 121 7.87 7.01 1.11
C LEU A 121 8.42 7.97 2.16
N GLY A 122 7.80 9.14 2.33
CA GLY A 122 8.12 10.09 3.40
C GLY A 122 7.83 9.52 4.79
N THR A 123 6.69 8.84 4.96
CA THR A 123 6.36 8.14 6.20
C THR A 123 7.36 7.03 6.49
N PHE A 124 7.72 6.24 5.47
CA PHE A 124 8.73 5.19 5.58
C PHE A 124 10.09 5.75 6.02
N LEU A 125 10.54 6.84 5.38
CA LEU A 125 11.78 7.52 5.74
C LEU A 125 11.72 8.08 7.17
N ALA A 126 10.61 8.71 7.56
CA ALA A 126 10.42 9.25 8.90
C ALA A 126 10.51 8.16 9.98
N ILE A 127 9.83 7.03 9.78
CA ILE A 127 9.92 5.87 10.68
C ILE A 127 11.34 5.32 10.72
N CYS A 128 12.02 5.17 9.57
CA CYS A 128 13.41 4.72 9.54
C CYS A 128 14.35 5.65 10.33
N ILE A 129 14.24 6.97 10.13
CA ILE A 129 15.07 7.96 10.83
C ILE A 129 14.84 7.88 12.33
N THR A 130 13.58 7.80 12.76
CA THR A 130 13.16 7.89 14.17
C THR A 130 13.00 6.54 14.86
N MET A 131 13.30 5.44 14.19
CA MET A 131 13.10 4.07 14.68
C MET A 131 13.57 3.83 16.12
N PRO A 132 14.73 4.33 16.59
CA PRO A 132 15.15 4.12 17.98
C PRO A 132 14.27 4.81 19.02
N SER A 133 13.61 5.91 18.65
CA SER A 133 12.80 6.75 19.55
C SER A 133 11.31 6.77 19.18
N PHE A 134 10.89 5.99 18.18
CA PHE A 134 9.54 6.02 17.65
C PHE A 134 8.56 5.31 18.60
N GLY A 135 7.43 5.96 18.85
CA GLY A 135 6.29 5.35 19.50
C GLY A 135 6.34 5.29 21.03
N SER A 136 5.33 4.63 21.60
CA SER A 136 5.05 4.59 23.05
C SER A 136 6.03 3.72 23.85
N ASP A 137 6.74 2.81 23.19
CA ASP A 137 7.62 1.81 23.79
C ASP A 137 9.04 1.88 23.20
N ALA A 138 9.57 3.10 23.09
CA ALA A 138 10.84 3.38 22.43
C ALA A 138 12.03 2.62 23.03
N ALA A 139 12.02 2.37 24.35
CA ALA A 139 13.07 1.63 25.05
C ALA A 139 13.25 0.21 24.49
N CYS A 140 12.20 -0.38 23.93
CA CYS A 140 12.18 -1.74 23.42
C CYS A 140 12.37 -1.85 21.90
N ASN A 141 12.56 -0.74 21.20
CA ASN A 141 12.68 -0.74 19.73
C ASN A 141 13.91 -1.48 19.20
N SER A 142 14.97 -1.61 20.01
CA SER A 142 16.17 -2.39 19.65
C SER A 142 15.93 -3.91 19.64
N GLU A 143 14.96 -4.39 20.43
CA GLU A 143 14.60 -5.81 20.53
C GLU A 143 13.56 -6.25 19.49
N ARG A 144 12.79 -5.28 18.96
CA ARG A 144 11.84 -5.52 17.89
C ARG A 144 12.55 -6.06 16.64
N ARG A 145 11.87 -6.94 15.92
CA ARG A 145 12.40 -7.58 14.70
C ARG A 145 11.60 -7.13 13.49
N VAL A 146 12.29 -6.87 12.40
CA VAL A 146 11.68 -6.52 11.11
C VAL A 146 11.72 -7.76 10.23
N SER A 147 10.72 -7.97 9.37
CA SER A 147 10.72 -9.11 8.44
C SER A 147 11.20 -8.68 7.04
N ILE A 148 12.25 -9.31 6.53
CA ILE A 148 12.70 -9.13 5.15
C ILE A 148 12.76 -10.50 4.49
N LEU A 149 11.91 -10.76 3.49
CA LEU A 149 11.87 -12.05 2.78
C LEU A 149 11.82 -13.24 3.74
N PHE A 150 10.88 -13.20 4.71
CA PHE A 150 10.70 -14.25 5.72
C PHE A 150 11.88 -14.45 6.69
N ALA A 151 12.85 -13.54 6.73
CA ALA A 151 13.94 -13.56 7.69
C ALA A 151 13.81 -12.42 8.71
N PRO A 152 14.05 -12.69 10.01
CA PRO A 152 14.08 -11.65 11.02
C PRO A 152 15.37 -10.84 10.89
N VAL A 153 15.23 -9.53 10.74
CA VAL A 153 16.32 -8.56 10.65
C VAL A 153 16.25 -7.63 11.86
N SER A 154 17.41 -7.21 12.38
CA SER A 154 17.44 -6.22 13.45
C SER A 154 16.93 -4.86 12.95
N THR A 155 16.22 -4.13 13.80
CA THR A 155 15.76 -2.76 13.48
C THR A 155 16.91 -1.85 13.08
N HIS A 156 18.09 -2.02 13.68
CA HIS A 156 19.30 -1.28 13.30
C HIS A 156 19.74 -1.54 11.85
N ALA A 157 19.83 -2.82 11.43
CA ALA A 157 20.21 -3.16 10.05
C ALA A 157 19.15 -2.69 9.05
N PHE A 158 17.86 -2.89 9.39
CA PHE A 158 16.76 -2.42 8.56
C PHE A 158 16.77 -0.90 8.39
N ARG A 159 17.05 -0.14 9.46
CA ARG A 159 17.20 1.32 9.42
C ARG A 159 18.34 1.76 8.51
N ILE A 160 19.52 1.17 8.66
CA ILE A 160 20.71 1.50 7.85
C ILE A 160 20.44 1.28 6.36
N ALA A 161 19.75 0.19 6.01
CA ALA A 161 19.38 -0.09 4.61
C ALA A 161 18.19 0.76 4.14
N GLY A 162 17.19 0.96 4.99
CA GLY A 162 15.92 1.62 4.65
C GLY A 162 16.08 3.09 4.32
N ILE A 163 16.96 3.83 5.02
CA ILE A 163 17.21 5.26 4.76
C ILE A 163 17.72 5.51 3.31
N PRO A 164 18.84 4.91 2.86
CA PRO A 164 19.31 5.13 1.50
C PRO A 164 18.33 4.60 0.45
N ILE A 165 17.71 3.43 0.68
CA ILE A 165 16.71 2.87 -0.26
C ILE A 165 15.53 3.84 -0.43
N SER A 166 14.93 4.31 0.67
CA SER A 166 13.80 5.25 0.61
C SER A 166 14.17 6.58 -0.02
N SER A 167 15.37 7.09 0.26
CA SER A 167 15.87 8.34 -0.33
C SER A 167 16.07 8.21 -1.84
N VAL A 168 16.66 7.10 -2.31
CA VAL A 168 16.84 6.82 -3.74
C VAL A 168 15.49 6.66 -4.43
N LEU A 169 14.55 5.93 -3.82
CA LEU A 169 13.20 5.77 -4.37
C LEU A 169 12.48 7.13 -4.47
N LEU A 170 12.56 7.98 -3.45
CA LEU A 170 11.98 9.33 -3.50
C LEU A 170 12.56 10.18 -4.65
N ILE A 171 13.88 10.15 -4.83
CA ILE A 171 14.54 10.89 -5.92
C ILE A 171 14.12 10.32 -7.27
N PHE A 172 14.17 9.00 -7.42
CA PHE A 172 13.79 8.31 -8.65
C PHE A 172 12.33 8.61 -9.04
N GLU A 173 11.40 8.49 -8.09
CA GLU A 173 10.00 8.84 -8.30
C GLU A 173 9.82 10.31 -8.67
N THR A 174 10.55 11.22 -8.01
CA THR A 174 10.51 12.65 -8.35
C THR A 174 10.94 12.90 -9.79
N VAL A 175 12.00 12.23 -10.24
CA VAL A 175 12.48 12.32 -11.63
C VAL A 175 11.45 11.75 -12.60
N LEU A 176 10.87 10.58 -12.30
CA LEU A 176 9.84 9.97 -13.15
C LEU A 176 8.59 10.83 -13.25
N ILE A 177 8.09 11.33 -12.13
CA ILE A 177 6.92 12.23 -12.08
C ILE A 177 7.23 13.51 -12.86
N SER A 178 8.43 14.09 -12.73
CA SER A 178 8.83 15.28 -13.47
C SER A 178 8.92 15.02 -14.98
N PHE A 179 9.47 13.88 -15.39
CA PHE A 179 9.56 13.49 -16.80
C PHE A 179 8.18 13.22 -17.40
N ALA A 180 7.34 12.49 -16.67
CA ALA A 180 5.96 12.22 -17.05
C ALA A 180 5.15 13.52 -17.13
N TYR A 181 5.30 14.44 -16.17
CA TYR A 181 4.67 15.76 -16.18
C TYR A 181 5.11 16.60 -17.39
N ASN A 182 6.42 16.64 -17.68
CA ASN A 182 6.95 17.39 -18.83
C ASN A 182 6.47 16.82 -20.17
N ASN A 183 6.47 15.49 -20.33
CA ASN A 183 5.93 14.84 -21.52
C ASN A 183 4.42 15.03 -21.64
N PHE A 184 3.71 14.97 -20.52
CA PHE A 184 2.28 15.23 -20.45
C PHE A 184 1.94 16.66 -20.86
N LEU A 185 2.63 17.68 -20.30
CA LEU A 185 2.49 19.07 -20.70
C LEU A 185 2.79 19.26 -22.19
N ARG A 186 3.85 18.62 -22.70
CA ARG A 186 4.18 18.68 -24.11
C ARG A 186 3.09 18.06 -24.98
N SER A 187 2.54 16.93 -24.58
CA SER A 187 1.41 16.31 -25.30
C SER A 187 0.15 17.18 -25.23
N PHE A 188 -0.07 17.86 -24.10
CA PHE A 188 -1.20 18.78 -23.90
C PHE A 188 -1.10 20.01 -24.82
N PHE A 189 0.06 20.66 -24.87
CA PHE A 189 0.24 21.88 -25.68
C PHE A 189 0.41 21.59 -27.17
N PHE A 190 1.02 20.46 -27.55
CA PHE A 190 1.35 20.17 -28.93
C PHE A 190 0.46 19.11 -29.59
N GLY A 191 -0.66 18.75 -28.95
CA GLY A 191 -1.79 18.05 -29.57
C GLY A 191 -1.39 16.91 -30.52
N LYS A 192 -0.62 15.93 -30.04
CA LYS A 192 -0.33 14.75 -30.87
C LYS A 192 -1.55 13.82 -30.91
N GLY A 193 -2.09 13.63 -32.10
CA GLY A 193 -3.23 12.77 -32.38
C GLY A 193 -3.02 11.33 -31.90
N GLU A 194 -4.11 10.73 -31.44
CA GLU A 194 -4.16 9.38 -30.86
C GLU A 194 -3.47 8.32 -31.73
N SER A 195 -2.49 7.63 -31.16
CA SER A 195 -1.79 6.54 -31.84
C SER A 195 -2.61 5.24 -31.74
N LYS A 196 -3.30 4.87 -32.84
CA LYS A 196 -4.13 3.65 -32.96
C LYS A 196 -3.39 2.31 -32.78
N LYS A 197 -2.05 2.29 -32.68
CA LYS A 197 -1.26 1.03 -32.61
C LYS A 197 -1.29 0.32 -31.24
N HIS A 198 -1.98 0.85 -30.22
CA HIS A 198 -1.80 0.39 -28.84
C HIS A 198 -2.77 -0.71 -28.37
N SER A 199 -3.82 -1.02 -29.13
CA SER A 199 -4.87 -1.97 -28.71
C SER A 199 -4.40 -3.43 -28.57
N GLU A 200 -3.36 -3.86 -29.29
CA GLU A 200 -2.95 -5.28 -29.31
C GLU A 200 -2.05 -5.68 -28.13
N TYR A 201 -1.40 -4.72 -27.45
CA TYR A 201 -0.45 -5.00 -26.36
C TYR A 201 -1.12 -5.18 -24.98
N ILE A 202 -2.30 -4.60 -24.79
CA ILE A 202 -3.05 -4.58 -23.51
C ILE A 202 -3.30 -5.99 -22.91
N PRO A 203 -3.73 -7.02 -23.66
CA PRO A 203 -4.04 -8.32 -23.05
C PRO A 203 -2.82 -9.07 -22.52
N LYS A 204 -1.65 -8.96 -23.17
CA LYS A 204 -0.40 -9.58 -22.69
C LYS A 204 0.07 -8.91 -21.40
N LEU A 205 0.03 -7.58 -21.38
CA LEU A 205 0.40 -6.78 -20.22
C LEU A 205 -0.48 -7.09 -19.01
N ARG A 206 -1.79 -7.26 -19.22
CA ARG A 206 -2.75 -7.62 -18.17
C ARG A 206 -2.42 -8.96 -17.49
N LYS A 207 -2.00 -9.98 -18.25
CA LYS A 207 -1.62 -11.29 -17.67
C LYS A 207 -0.37 -11.18 -16.81
N VAL A 208 0.65 -10.46 -17.29
CA VAL A 208 1.87 -10.20 -16.53
C VAL A 208 1.54 -9.43 -15.26
N GLN A 209 0.66 -8.43 -15.34
CA GLN A 209 0.22 -7.63 -14.20
C GLN A 209 -0.54 -8.46 -13.16
N PHE A 210 -1.44 -9.35 -13.58
CA PHE A 210 -2.13 -10.22 -12.65
C PHE A 210 -1.15 -11.13 -11.89
N ALA A 211 -0.17 -11.70 -12.59
CA ALA A 211 0.87 -12.53 -11.99
C ALA A 211 1.75 -11.73 -11.02
N SER A 212 2.23 -10.55 -11.42
CA SER A 212 3.07 -9.69 -10.56
C SER A 212 2.30 -9.24 -9.31
N ASN A 213 1.05 -8.79 -9.46
CA ASN A 213 0.20 -8.40 -8.34
C ASN A 213 -0.05 -9.55 -7.37
N THR A 214 -0.26 -10.77 -7.87
CA THR A 214 -0.46 -11.95 -7.02
C THR A 214 0.78 -12.24 -6.17
N ILE A 215 1.98 -12.12 -6.76
CA ILE A 215 3.25 -12.29 -6.05
C ILE A 215 3.44 -11.19 -5.01
N VAL A 216 3.27 -9.93 -5.40
CA VAL A 216 3.39 -8.74 -4.53
C VAL A 216 2.41 -8.83 -3.35
N TYR A 217 1.17 -9.26 -3.60
CA TYR A 217 0.18 -9.51 -2.56
C TYR A 217 0.61 -10.60 -1.58
N GLY A 218 1.06 -11.75 -2.10
CA GLY A 218 1.56 -12.85 -1.27
C GLY A 218 2.72 -12.41 -0.39
N LEU A 219 3.65 -11.63 -0.94
CA LEU A 219 4.75 -11.02 -0.19
C LEU A 219 4.26 -10.03 0.87
N CYS A 220 3.25 -9.21 0.56
CA CYS A 220 2.66 -8.28 1.54
C CYS A 220 2.11 -9.01 2.76
N VAL A 221 1.24 -10.00 2.55
CA VAL A 221 0.65 -10.81 3.62
C VAL A 221 1.75 -11.52 4.40
N ALA A 222 2.69 -12.15 3.70
CA ALA A 222 3.82 -12.83 4.31
C ALA A 222 4.65 -11.91 5.20
N HIS A 223 5.04 -10.73 4.73
CA HIS A 223 5.85 -9.77 5.49
C HIS A 223 5.15 -9.31 6.76
N VAL A 224 3.85 -8.99 6.67
CA VAL A 224 3.07 -8.57 7.83
C VAL A 224 2.92 -9.72 8.83
N GLU A 225 2.52 -10.91 8.40
CA GLU A 225 2.28 -12.03 9.33
C GLU A 225 3.57 -12.59 9.93
N THR A 226 4.69 -12.59 9.20
CA THR A 226 6.01 -12.92 9.78
C THR A 226 6.49 -11.86 10.76
N LEU A 227 6.22 -10.56 10.52
CA LEU A 227 6.47 -9.51 11.51
C LEU A 227 5.70 -9.80 12.81
N ARG A 228 4.43 -10.22 12.72
CA ARG A 228 3.64 -10.61 13.91
C ARG A 228 4.25 -11.81 14.61
N LEU A 229 4.63 -12.84 13.85
CA LEU A 229 5.23 -14.06 14.38
C LEU A 229 6.51 -13.78 15.19
N TYR A 230 7.35 -12.87 14.71
CA TYR A 230 8.61 -12.53 15.39
C TYR A 230 8.43 -11.64 16.61
N ASN A 231 7.49 -10.70 16.58
CA ASN A 231 7.30 -9.74 17.67
C ASN A 231 6.28 -10.20 18.72
N LYS A 232 5.48 -11.24 18.42
CA LYS A 232 4.46 -11.83 19.31
C LYS A 232 3.62 -10.73 19.99
N PRO A 233 2.86 -9.92 19.23
CA PRO A 233 2.04 -8.85 19.81
C PRO A 233 1.09 -9.39 20.86
N ASP A 234 0.68 -8.52 21.77
CA ASP A 234 -0.32 -8.83 22.79
C ASP A 234 -1.58 -9.48 22.15
N PRO A 235 -2.26 -10.44 22.83
CA PRO A 235 -3.44 -11.12 22.29
C PRO A 235 -4.57 -10.17 21.85
N SER A 236 -4.58 -8.93 22.36
CA SER A 236 -5.49 -7.88 21.90
C SER A 236 -5.43 -7.61 20.39
N ASP A 237 -4.32 -7.93 19.73
CA ASP A 237 -4.19 -7.84 18.27
C ASP A 237 -5.21 -8.68 17.48
N SER A 238 -5.73 -9.75 18.11
CA SER A 238 -6.72 -10.64 17.52
C SER A 238 -8.17 -10.21 17.78
N TYR A 239 -8.40 -9.19 18.61
CA TYR A 239 -9.74 -8.67 18.86
C TYR A 239 -10.16 -7.62 17.84
N TRP A 240 -11.46 -7.62 17.56
CA TRP A 240 -12.08 -6.63 16.68
C TRP A 240 -12.43 -5.37 17.47
N GLY A 241 -11.79 -4.27 17.11
CA GLY A 241 -12.13 -2.93 17.61
C GLY A 241 -13.21 -2.26 16.78
N PHE A 242 -13.94 -1.29 17.36
CA PHE A 242 -14.92 -0.51 16.62
C PHE A 242 -14.29 0.25 15.44
N GLY A 243 -13.08 0.79 15.61
CA GLY A 243 -12.35 1.50 14.56
C GLY A 243 -11.98 0.62 13.37
N GLN A 244 -11.87 -0.71 13.57
CA GLN A 244 -11.57 -1.66 12.52
C GLN A 244 -12.77 -2.04 11.65
N ILE A 245 -13.99 -1.87 12.17
CA ILE A 245 -15.23 -2.21 11.47
C ILE A 245 -15.47 -1.24 10.30
N LEU A 246 -15.11 0.03 10.47
CA LEU A 246 -15.32 1.08 9.47
C LEU A 246 -14.54 0.79 8.16
N PRO A 247 -13.23 0.47 8.18
CA PRO A 247 -12.50 0.02 6.99
C PRO A 247 -13.16 -1.16 6.27
N VAL A 248 -13.76 -2.12 7.00
CA VAL A 248 -14.49 -3.24 6.40
C VAL A 248 -15.80 -2.77 5.74
N PHE A 249 -16.49 -1.79 6.30
CA PHE A 249 -17.65 -1.22 5.61
C PHE A 249 -17.27 -0.43 4.36
N LEU A 250 -16.13 0.26 4.38
CA LEU A 250 -15.62 0.99 3.21
C LEU A 250 -15.27 0.05 2.05
N ILE A 251 -14.97 -1.23 2.30
CA ILE A 251 -14.77 -2.21 1.22
C ILE A 251 -16.06 -2.69 0.57
N ALA A 252 -17.24 -2.42 1.16
CA ALA A 252 -18.50 -2.90 0.61
C ALA A 252 -18.77 -2.34 -0.80
N HIS A 253 -18.51 -1.05 -1.01
CA HIS A 253 -18.68 -0.42 -2.32
C HIS A 253 -17.78 -1.03 -3.42
N PRO A 254 -16.44 -1.10 -3.25
CA PRO A 254 -15.59 -1.76 -4.25
C PRO A 254 -15.93 -3.24 -4.40
N ALA A 255 -16.32 -3.95 -3.33
CA ALA A 255 -16.73 -5.35 -3.42
C ALA A 255 -17.97 -5.53 -4.30
N MET A 256 -19.02 -4.73 -4.10
CA MET A 256 -20.23 -4.78 -4.92
C MET A 256 -19.92 -4.50 -6.40
N ARG A 257 -19.03 -3.54 -6.67
CA ARG A 257 -18.62 -3.22 -8.04
C ARG A 257 -17.83 -4.36 -8.68
N THR A 258 -16.84 -4.93 -7.99
CA THR A 258 -16.08 -6.08 -8.47
C THR A 258 -16.98 -7.29 -8.74
N LEU A 259 -17.95 -7.55 -7.86
CA LEU A 259 -18.94 -8.62 -8.05
C LEU A 259 -19.82 -8.37 -9.28
N SER A 260 -20.26 -7.13 -9.50
CA SER A 260 -21.01 -6.76 -10.71
C SER A 260 -20.18 -7.01 -11.98
N LEU A 261 -18.92 -6.59 -11.99
CA LEU A 261 -18.01 -6.80 -13.12
C LEU A 261 -17.78 -8.29 -13.41
N LEU A 262 -17.59 -9.10 -12.38
CA LEU A 262 -17.46 -10.56 -12.50
C LEU A 262 -18.73 -11.18 -13.09
N ARG A 263 -19.91 -10.78 -12.63
CA ARG A 263 -21.19 -11.26 -13.17
C ARG A 263 -21.35 -10.89 -14.65
N GLN A 264 -21.01 -9.66 -15.03
CA GLN A 264 -21.15 -9.20 -16.41
C GLN A 264 -20.19 -9.89 -17.39
N HIS A 265 -18.95 -10.19 -16.96
CA HIS A 265 -17.92 -10.67 -17.89
C HIS A 265 -17.69 -12.18 -17.85
N VAL A 266 -18.01 -12.84 -16.73
CA VAL A 266 -17.74 -14.28 -16.53
C VAL A 266 -19.01 -15.11 -16.72
N ALA A 267 -20.16 -14.67 -16.18
CA ALA A 267 -21.39 -15.47 -16.21
C ALA A 267 -21.95 -15.73 -17.63
N PRO A 268 -21.92 -14.77 -18.60
CA PRO A 268 -22.46 -15.02 -19.95
C PRO A 268 -21.68 -16.07 -20.73
N ARG A 269 -20.44 -16.38 -20.32
CA ARG A 269 -19.61 -17.40 -20.97
C ARG A 269 -19.82 -18.80 -20.40
N MET A 270 -20.63 -18.95 -19.35
CA MET A 270 -20.89 -20.22 -18.67
C MET A 270 -22.28 -20.81 -18.98
N CYS A 271 -23.13 -20.13 -19.77
CA CYS A 271 -24.37 -20.71 -20.27
C CYS A 271 -24.14 -21.17 -21.73
N PRO A 272 -24.14 -22.48 -22.01
CA PRO A 272 -24.06 -23.03 -23.36
C PRO A 272 -25.32 -22.75 -24.20
#